data_AF-A0A972EYY7-F1
#
_entry.id   AF-A0A972EYY7-F1
#
_cell.length_a   1.000
_cell.length_b   1.000
_cell.length_c   1.000
_cell.angle_alpha   90.00
_cell.angle_beta   90.00
_cell.angle_gamma   90.00
#
_symmetry.space_group_name_H-M   'P 1'
#
loop_
_entity.id
_entity.type
_entity.pdbx_description
1 polymer ?
#
loop_
_entity_poly.entity_id
_entity_poly.type
_entity_poly.pdbx_seq_one_letter_code
_entity_poly.pdbx_strand_id
1 'polypeptide(L)'
;MNNQPYINSSGRKVLEYISSDTIVLNLPFIMTQGKRLTKGMPYLKVEKKVAGNDTAAIRLLNYQDYQGVIYLNLQDLKTNRCYNLSHNMEINGDWWFWSLADFETLISN
;
A
#
# COMPACT_ATOMS: atom_id res chain seq x y z
N MET A 1 -11.18 -16.46 2.88
CA MET A 1 -11.40 -15.13 2.28
C MET A 1 -11.45 -15.32 0.78
N ASN A 2 -12.49 -14.83 0.11
CA ASN A 2 -12.57 -14.91 -1.34
C ASN A 2 -11.71 -13.78 -1.89
N ASN A 3 -10.55 -14.12 -2.47
CA ASN A 3 -9.60 -13.20 -3.10
C ASN A 3 -10.18 -12.60 -4.39
N GLN A 4 -11.28 -11.86 -4.26
CA GLN A 4 -11.95 -11.21 -5.38
C GLN A 4 -11.34 -9.83 -5.62
N PRO A 5 -11.26 -9.39 -6.88
CA PRO A 5 -10.82 -8.04 -7.18
C PRO A 5 -11.82 -7.01 -6.64
N TYR A 6 -11.32 -5.82 -6.30
CA TYR A 6 -12.16 -4.68 -5.97
C TYR A 6 -12.27 -3.74 -7.17
N ILE A 7 -13.51 -3.49 -7.60
CA ILE A 7 -13.84 -2.49 -8.61
C ILE A 7 -14.63 -1.40 -7.89
N ASN A 8 -14.15 -0.16 -7.96
CA ASN A 8 -14.79 0.96 -7.29
C ASN A 8 -16.05 1.45 -8.04
N SER A 9 -16.76 2.41 -7.46
CA SER A 9 -17.97 3.02 -8.05
C SER A 9 -17.76 3.65 -9.43
N SER A 10 -16.53 4.04 -9.78
CA SER A 10 -16.20 4.56 -11.11
C SER A 10 -15.87 3.47 -12.14
N GLY A 11 -16.01 2.19 -11.80
CA GLY A 11 -15.68 1.05 -12.67
C GLY A 11 -14.18 0.76 -12.80
N ARG A 12 -13.32 1.38 -11.97
CA ARG A 12 -11.88 1.15 -11.98
C ARG A 12 -11.53 -0.03 -11.07
N LYS A 13 -10.72 -0.97 -11.58
CA LYS A 13 -10.11 -2.04 -10.75
C LYS A 13 -9.01 -1.43 -9.88
N VAL A 14 -9.23 -1.45 -8.55
CA VAL A 14 -8.32 -0.86 -7.56
C VAL A 14 -7.49 -1.93 -6.87
N LEU A 15 -8.08 -3.08 -6.53
CA LEU A 15 -7.39 -4.20 -5.91
C LEU A 15 -7.52 -5.45 -6.79
N GLU A 16 -6.41 -6.16 -6.96
CA GLU A 16 -6.38 -7.45 -7.63
C GLU A 16 -5.42 -8.38 -6.90
N TYR A 17 -5.88 -9.60 -6.62
CA TYR A 17 -5.07 -10.64 -6.00
C TYR A 17 -4.35 -11.43 -7.08
N ILE A 18 -3.01 -11.39 -7.08
CA ILE A 18 -2.19 -12.08 -8.08
C ILE A 18 -1.80 -13.47 -7.57
N SER A 19 -1.49 -13.58 -6.28
CA SER A 19 -1.09 -14.82 -5.60
C SER A 19 -1.49 -14.74 -4.12
N SER A 20 -1.10 -15.74 -3.33
CA SER A 20 -1.32 -15.76 -1.87
C SER A 20 -0.54 -14.68 -1.11
N ASP A 21 0.51 -14.13 -1.73
CA ASP A 21 1.44 -13.17 -1.12
C ASP A 21 1.53 -11.84 -1.87
N THR A 22 0.98 -11.73 -3.08
CA THR A 22 1.10 -10.53 -3.92
C THR A 22 -0.26 -10.02 -4.38
N ILE A 23 -0.46 -8.71 -4.23
CA ILE A 23 -1.59 -7.96 -4.78
C ILE A 23 -1.10 -6.87 -5.72
N VAL A 24 -1.97 -6.44 -6.62
CA VAL A 24 -1.88 -5.13 -7.28
C VAL A 24 -2.84 -4.18 -6.56
N LEU A 25 -2.29 -3.08 -6.05
CA LEU A 25 -3.07 -2.01 -5.41
C LEU A 25 -2.91 -0.74 -6.25
N ASN A 26 -3.82 -0.56 -7.19
CA ASN A 26 -3.79 0.49 -8.21
C ASN A 26 -4.27 1.84 -7.64
N LEU A 27 -3.49 2.38 -6.71
CA LEU A 27 -3.68 3.70 -6.09
C LEU A 27 -2.50 4.63 -6.45
N PRO A 28 -2.71 5.96 -6.52
CA PRO A 28 -1.66 6.90 -6.92
C PRO A 28 -0.40 6.83 -6.05
N PHE A 29 -0.58 6.71 -4.73
CA PHE A 29 0.48 6.71 -3.71
C PHE A 29 1.13 5.35 -3.46
N ILE A 30 0.79 4.33 -4.26
CA ILE A 30 1.56 3.08 -4.34
C ILE A 30 2.56 3.23 -5.49
N MET A 31 3.80 3.54 -5.17
CA MET A 31 4.88 3.85 -6.11
C MET A 31 5.80 2.63 -6.26
N THR A 32 5.22 1.53 -6.71
CA THR A 32 5.93 0.26 -6.95
C THR A 32 5.78 -0.16 -8.41
N GLN A 33 6.68 -1.03 -8.88
CA GLN A 33 6.60 -1.58 -10.23
C GLN A 33 5.28 -2.35 -10.41
N GLY A 34 4.49 -1.94 -11.42
CA GLY A 34 3.17 -2.50 -11.67
C GLY A 34 2.18 -2.35 -10.50
N LYS A 35 2.41 -1.41 -9.57
CA LYS A 35 1.59 -1.19 -8.37
C LYS A 35 1.49 -2.43 -7.46
N ARG A 36 2.50 -3.30 -7.51
CA ARG A 36 2.53 -4.56 -6.76
C ARG A 36 2.96 -4.36 -5.32
N LEU A 37 2.32 -5.10 -4.42
CA LEU A 37 2.70 -5.21 -3.02
C LEU A 37 2.77 -6.70 -2.66
N THR A 38 3.91 -7.13 -2.11
CA THR A 38 4.24 -8.53 -1.82
C THR A 38 4.60 -8.67 -0.34
N LYS A 39 4.00 -9.66 0.34
CA LYS A 39 4.31 -9.96 1.75
C LYS A 39 5.78 -10.31 1.91
N GLY A 40 6.38 -9.85 3.01
CA GLY A 40 7.80 -10.01 3.31
C GLY A 40 8.72 -8.98 2.66
N MET A 41 8.27 -8.26 1.62
CA MET A 41 9.11 -7.29 0.93
C MET A 41 9.26 -5.99 1.72
N PRO A 42 10.46 -5.37 1.67
CA PRO A 42 10.67 -4.05 2.22
C PRO A 42 10.17 -2.95 1.26
N TYR A 43 9.64 -1.87 1.84
CA TYR A 43 9.21 -0.67 1.13
C TYR A 43 9.68 0.58 1.88
N LEU A 44 9.85 1.69 1.16
CA LEU A 44 9.98 3.00 1.76
C LEU A 44 8.59 3.60 1.98
N LYS A 45 8.24 3.86 3.23
CA LYS A 45 7.03 4.61 3.61
C LYS A 45 7.39 6.09 3.74
N VAL A 46 6.56 6.95 3.17
CA VAL A 46 6.57 8.39 3.45
C VAL A 46 5.22 8.75 4.07
N GLU A 47 5.22 9.48 5.19
CA GLU A 47 4.02 10.03 5.83
C GLU A 47 4.06 11.55 5.84
N LYS A 48 2.97 12.17 5.42
CA LYS A 48 2.77 13.62 5.50
C LYS A 48 2.37 13.98 6.92
N LYS A 49 3.25 14.68 7.66
CA LYS A 49 2.95 15.19 9.01
C LYS A 49 2.60 16.68 8.94
N VAL A 50 2.01 17.19 10.03
CA VAL A 50 1.68 18.63 10.19
C VAL A 50 2.93 19.51 10.03
N ALA A 51 4.11 19.00 10.40
CA ALA A 51 5.40 19.59 10.09
C ALA A 51 6.36 18.51 9.56
N GLY A 52 6.78 18.67 8.30
CA GLY A 52 7.75 17.79 7.62
C GLY A 52 7.17 16.46 7.13
N ASN A 53 8.06 15.64 6.56
CA ASN A 53 7.78 14.28 6.13
C ASN A 53 8.51 13.30 7.05
N ASP A 54 7.85 12.23 7.47
CA ASP A 54 8.50 11.10 8.13
C ASP A 54 8.73 9.99 7.12
N THR A 55 9.96 9.48 7.07
CA THR A 55 10.34 8.40 6.15
C THR A 55 10.81 7.20 6.95
N ALA A 56 10.31 6.02 6.60
CA ALA A 56 10.62 4.79 7.31
C ALA A 56 10.78 3.64 6.32
N ALA A 57 11.81 2.82 6.53
CA ALA A 57 11.88 1.52 5.88
C ALA A 57 10.95 0.57 6.63
N ILE A 58 10.00 -0.01 5.91
CA ILE A 58 8.98 -0.91 6.46
C ILE A 58 9.00 -2.25 5.74
N ARG A 59 8.43 -3.28 6.35
CA ARG A 59 8.12 -4.56 5.70
C ARG A 59 6.62 -4.78 5.68
N LEU A 60 6.08 -5.20 4.55
CA LEU A 60 4.68 -5.63 4.46
C LEU A 60 4.53 -7.02 5.06
N LEU A 61 3.76 -7.15 6.14
CA LEU A 61 3.51 -8.44 6.79
C LEU A 61 2.27 -9.12 6.22
N ASN A 62 1.19 -8.36 6.05
CA ASN A 62 -0.08 -8.87 5.54
C ASN A 62 -0.93 -7.75 4.92
N TYR A 63 -1.98 -8.15 4.22
CA TYR A 63 -3.03 -7.26 3.74
C TYR A 63 -4.40 -7.93 3.89
N GLN A 64 -5.43 -7.12 4.05
CA GLN A 64 -6.82 -7.54 4.11
C GLN A 64 -7.70 -6.41 3.57
N ASP A 65 -8.72 -6.75 2.80
CA ASP A 65 -9.77 -5.81 2.43
C ASP A 65 -11.08 -6.13 3.16
N TYR A 66 -11.83 -5.09 3.50
CA TYR A 66 -13.14 -5.20 4.09
C TYR A 66 -13.97 -3.97 3.77
N GLN A 67 -15.18 -4.16 3.24
CA GLN A 67 -16.14 -3.09 2.92
C GLN A 67 -15.51 -1.90 2.15
N GLY A 68 -14.69 -2.21 1.14
CA GLY A 68 -14.04 -1.18 0.31
C GLY A 68 -12.83 -0.49 0.94
N VAL A 69 -12.40 -0.90 2.13
CA VAL A 69 -11.18 -0.41 2.77
C VAL A 69 -10.09 -1.47 2.67
N ILE A 70 -8.92 -1.08 2.17
CA ILE A 70 -7.70 -1.91 2.23
C ILE A 70 -6.97 -1.60 3.53
N TYR A 71 -6.52 -2.64 4.23
CA TYR A 71 -5.65 -2.56 5.39
C TYR A 71 -4.32 -3.26 5.08
N LEU A 72 -3.22 -2.55 5.30
CA LEU A 72 -1.86 -3.06 5.12
C LEU A 72 -1.22 -3.18 6.50
N ASN A 73 -0.88 -4.39 6.91
CA ASN A 73 -0.17 -4.65 8.15
C ASN A 73 1.34 -4.55 7.88
N LEU A 74 1.99 -3.61 8.55
CA LEU A 74 3.39 -3.26 8.31
C LEU A 74 4.22 -3.42 9.59
N GLN A 75 5.51 -3.62 9.40
CA GLN A 75 6.53 -3.56 10.44
C GLN A 75 7.55 -2.48 10.11
N ASP A 76 7.77 -1.54 11.01
CA ASP A 76 8.90 -0.61 10.94
C ASP A 76 10.20 -1.36 11.22
N LEU A 77 11.14 -1.32 10.27
CA LEU A 77 12.36 -2.13 10.33
C LEU A 77 13.39 -1.61 11.36
N LYS A 78 13.29 -0.33 11.75
CA LYS A 78 14.22 0.28 12.72
C LYS A 78 13.77 -0.02 14.16
N THR A 79 12.48 0.02 14.41
CA THR A 79 11.88 -0.07 15.75
C THR A 79 11.20 -1.41 16.02
N ASN A 80 11.04 -2.25 15.00
CA ASN A 80 10.27 -3.50 15.03
C ASN A 80 8.79 -3.32 15.40
N ARG A 81 8.26 -2.09 15.40
CA ARG A 81 6.86 -1.82 15.72
C ARG A 81 5.95 -2.23 14.56
N CYS A 82 4.87 -2.92 14.88
CA CYS A 82 3.84 -3.30 13.91
C CYS A 82 2.62 -2.37 14.01
N TYR A 83 2.06 -1.99 12.86
CA TYR A 83 0.86 -1.15 12.78
C TYR A 83 0.15 -1.36 11.44
N ASN A 84 -1.08 -0.85 11.33
CA ASN A 84 -1.85 -0.90 10.09
C ASN A 84 -1.90 0.47 9.44
N LEU A 85 -1.70 0.49 8.13
CA LEU A 85 -2.18 1.58 7.27
C LEU A 85 -3.50 1.16 6.66
N SER A 86 -4.42 2.10 6.48
CA SER A 86 -5.69 1.84 5.82
C SER A 86 -6.04 2.94 4.83
N HIS A 87 -6.75 2.57 3.78
CA HIS A 87 -7.28 3.52 2.81
C HIS A 87 -8.61 3.03 2.23
N ASN A 88 -9.54 3.97 2.01
CA ASN A 88 -10.80 3.68 1.34
C ASN A 88 -10.56 3.64 -0.18
N MET A 89 -10.77 2.48 -0.80
CA MET A 89 -10.53 2.24 -2.22
C MET A 89 -11.52 2.95 -3.16
N GLU A 90 -12.58 3.55 -2.63
CA GLU A 90 -13.45 4.48 -3.38
C GLU A 90 -12.82 5.86 -3.58
N ILE A 91 -11.90 6.28 -2.69
CA ILE A 91 -11.29 7.61 -2.75
C ILE A 91 -10.19 7.59 -3.83
N ASN A 92 -10.36 8.44 -4.84
CA ASN A 92 -9.46 8.54 -5.99
C ASN A 92 -8.80 9.92 -6.16
N GLY A 93 -8.93 10.81 -5.16
CA GLY A 93 -8.38 12.16 -5.18
C GLY A 93 -6.99 12.31 -4.56
N ASP A 94 -6.49 13.56 -4.49
CA ASP A 94 -5.14 13.93 -4.01
C ASP A 94 -4.94 13.84 -2.48
N TRP A 95 -5.83 13.12 -1.79
CA TRP A 95 -5.85 13.05 -0.32
C TRP A 95 -5.40 11.68 0.18
N TRP A 96 -4.09 11.55 0.41
CA TRP A 96 -3.49 10.46 1.16
C TRP A 96 -2.50 11.00 2.19
N PHE A 97 -2.42 10.32 3.33
CA PHE A 97 -1.46 10.67 4.39
C PHE A 97 -0.14 9.92 4.27
N TRP A 98 -0.07 8.91 3.41
CA TRP A 98 1.10 8.06 3.27
C TRP A 98 1.28 7.55 1.83
N SER A 99 2.51 7.25 1.45
CA SER A 99 2.86 6.54 0.22
C SER A 99 3.84 5.40 0.51
N LEU A 100 3.88 4.40 -0.37
CA LEU A 100 4.83 3.30 -0.34
C LEU A 100 5.58 3.23 -1.66
N ALA A 101 6.90 3.13 -1.63
CA ALA A 101 7.73 2.91 -2.81
C ALA A 101 8.62 1.68 -2.65
N ASP A 102 8.86 0.96 -3.75
CA ASP A 102 9.87 -0.11 -3.79
C ASP A 102 11.23 0.46 -4.21
N PHE A 103 12.29 -0.32 -3.96
CA PHE A 103 13.64 0.12 -4.29
C PHE A 103 13.83 0.35 -5.79
N GLU A 104 13.29 -0.55 -6.63
CA GLU A 104 13.40 -0.47 -8.08
C GLU A 104 12.83 0.85 -8.62
N THR A 105 11.61 1.23 -8.22
CA THR A 105 10.96 2.49 -8.61
C THR A 105 11.76 3.72 -8.15
N LEU A 106 12.43 3.64 -7.01
CA LEU A 106 13.23 4.75 -6.48
C LEU A 106 14.53 4.98 -7.26
N ILE A 107 15.09 3.93 -7.88
CA ILE A 107 16.36 4.00 -8.61
C ILE A 107 16.21 4.05 -10.13
N SER A 108 15.03 3.72 -10.66
CA SER A 108 14.76 3.62 -12.10
C SER A 108 14.50 4.97 -12.78
N ASN A 109 15.20 6.05 -12.38
CA ASN A 109 15.10 7.36 -13.04
C ASN A 109 15.79 7.38 -14.41
#